data_AF-A0A5C6YYL5-F1
#
_entry.id   AF-A0A5C6YYL5-F1
#
_cell.length_a   1.000
_cell.length_b   1.000
_cell.length_c   1.000
_cell.angle_alpha   90.00
_cell.angle_beta   90.00
_cell.angle_gamma   90.00
#
_symmetry.space_group_name_H-M   'P 1'
#
loop_
_entity.id
_entity.type
_entity.pdbx_description
1 polymer ?
#
loop_
_entity_poly.entity_id
_entity_poly.type
_entity_poly.pdbx_seq_one_letter_code
_entity_poly.pdbx_strand_id
1 'polypeptide(L)'
;MNKTLTIIAIGFLIINLFFFKNAETLNGGRAMIYIFIFPLFWILTLITVGILAYKNRKEWFSNEMKVSTIILLILCTPLSIWGFSSLARPEMELSGTSYNPRNGIIIKSETWNYNSGQTSVTKFWKLDTENWTGYDDSEYKKDSIWVYYDKKGDTLRIEKYKNDQLVENKEMKK
;
A
#
# COMPACT_ATOMS: atom_id res chain seq x y z
N MET A 1 22.65 -3.39 26.21
CA MET A 1 21.72 -2.86 25.19
C MET A 1 21.85 -1.35 25.14
N ASN A 2 22.03 -0.78 23.94
CA ASN A 2 22.33 0.64 23.77
C ASN A 2 21.07 1.52 23.90
N LYS A 3 20.78 2.01 25.11
CA LYS A 3 19.57 2.79 25.42
C LYS A 3 19.41 4.01 24.53
N THR A 4 20.49 4.73 24.26
CA THR A 4 20.49 5.93 23.41
C THR A 4 20.05 5.60 21.99
N LEU A 5 20.66 4.57 21.38
CA LEU A 5 20.34 4.17 20.02
C LEU A 5 18.94 3.55 19.93
N THR A 6 18.48 2.85 20.96
CA THR A 6 17.09 2.36 21.05
C THR A 6 16.08 3.49 21.04
N ILE A 7 16.29 4.56 21.81
CA ILE A 7 15.41 5.74 21.82
C ILE A 7 15.36 6.39 20.44
N ILE A 8 16.53 6.54 19.79
CA ILE A 8 16.61 7.10 18.43
C ILE A 8 15.86 6.22 17.43
N ALA A 9 16.03 4.90 17.48
CA ALA A 9 15.34 3.97 16.59
C ALA A 9 13.82 4.02 16.76
N ILE A 10 13.34 4.05 18.01
CA ILE A 10 11.90 4.19 18.29
C ILE A 10 11.38 5.53 17.75
N GLY A 11 12.07 6.63 18.03
CA GLY A 11 11.70 7.96 17.53
C GLY A 11 11.66 8.02 16.00
N PHE A 12 12.66 7.44 15.34
CA PHE A 12 12.72 7.32 13.88
C PHE A 12 11.50 6.56 13.33
N LEU A 13 11.15 5.41 13.91
CA LEU A 13 10.00 4.63 13.47
C LEU A 13 8.68 5.39 13.67
N ILE A 14 8.50 6.06 14.82
CA ILE A 14 7.30 6.87 15.09
C ILE A 14 7.16 8.01 14.09
N ILE A 15 8.24 8.73 13.79
CA ILE A 15 8.21 9.85 12.83
C ILE A 15 7.89 9.32 11.42
N ASN A 16 8.47 8.20 11.00
CA ASN A 16 8.15 7.63 9.69
C ASN A 16 6.70 7.16 9.60
N LEU A 17 6.15 6.54 10.65
CA LEU A 17 4.74 6.18 10.71
C LEU A 17 3.85 7.43 10.61
N PHE A 18 4.23 8.51 11.29
CA PHE A 18 3.52 9.78 11.20
C PHE A 18 3.57 10.38 9.78
N PHE A 19 4.73 10.39 9.14
CA PHE A 19 4.86 10.86 7.75
C PHE A 19 4.04 10.01 6.79
N PHE A 20 4.06 8.68 6.95
CA PHE A 20 3.29 7.76 6.12
C PHE A 20 1.79 8.04 6.23
N LYS A 21 1.26 8.11 7.46
CA LYS A 21 -0.16 8.41 7.71
C LYS A 21 -0.57 9.78 7.16
N ASN A 22 0.26 10.80 7.31
CA ASN A 22 -0.05 12.11 6.74
C ASN A 22 -0.03 12.08 5.21
N ALA A 23 0.93 11.38 4.59
CA ALA A 23 1.00 11.25 3.14
C ALA A 23 -0.24 10.55 2.56
N GLU A 24 -0.77 9.52 3.23
CA GLU A 24 -2.01 8.84 2.83
C GLU A 24 -3.24 9.76 2.90
N THR A 25 -3.32 10.65 3.90
CA THR A 25 -4.47 11.57 4.05
C THR A 25 -4.48 12.74 3.06
N LEU A 26 -3.39 12.95 2.33
CA LEU A 26 -3.26 14.09 1.41
C LEU A 26 -3.60 13.65 -0.02
N ASN A 27 -4.58 14.32 -0.62
CA ASN A 27 -4.94 14.06 -2.02
C ASN A 27 -4.01 14.79 -3.01
N GLY A 28 -3.61 14.09 -4.07
CA GLY A 28 -2.96 14.65 -5.26
C GLY A 28 -1.59 15.30 -5.00
N GLY A 29 -1.38 16.51 -5.57
CA GLY A 29 -0.08 17.20 -5.56
C GLY A 29 0.48 17.55 -4.18
N ARG A 30 -0.36 17.65 -3.14
CA ARG A 30 0.11 17.89 -1.77
C ARG A 30 0.87 16.70 -1.19
N ALA A 31 0.54 15.47 -1.60
CA ALA A 31 1.29 14.29 -1.21
C ALA A 31 2.69 14.24 -1.85
N MET A 32 2.89 14.89 -3.02
CA MET A 32 4.20 14.92 -3.70
C MET A 32 5.29 15.61 -2.88
N ILE A 33 4.95 16.48 -1.91
CA ILE A 33 5.96 17.11 -1.06
C ILE A 33 6.77 16.07 -0.27
N TYR A 34 6.16 14.92 0.04
CA TYR A 34 6.82 13.84 0.76
C TYR A 34 7.91 13.14 -0.06
N ILE A 35 7.90 13.28 -1.40
CA ILE A 35 9.00 12.82 -2.27
C ILE A 35 10.32 13.52 -1.89
N PHE A 36 10.26 14.74 -1.37
CA PHE A 36 11.43 15.48 -0.89
C PHE A 36 11.66 15.34 0.61
N ILE A 37 10.58 15.34 1.41
CA ILE A 37 10.69 15.25 2.88
C ILE A 37 11.30 13.91 3.31
N PHE A 38 10.86 12.78 2.74
CA PHE A 38 11.37 11.46 3.14
C PHE A 38 12.88 11.32 2.90
N PRO A 39 13.43 11.55 1.69
CA PRO A 39 14.86 11.47 1.46
C PRO A 39 15.67 12.43 2.32
N LEU A 40 15.20 13.67 2.50
CA LEU A 40 15.89 14.66 3.33
C LEU A 40 15.96 14.19 4.78
N PHE A 41 14.84 13.72 5.34
CA PHE A 41 14.79 13.19 6.70
C PHE A 41 15.71 11.98 6.88
N TRP A 42 15.73 11.06 5.91
CA TRP A 42 16.59 9.88 5.96
C TRP A 42 18.08 10.22 5.86
N ILE A 43 18.46 11.14 4.97
CA ILE A 43 19.85 11.63 4.85
C ILE A 43 20.30 12.26 6.15
N LEU A 44 19.50 13.17 6.73
CA LEU A 44 19.81 13.81 8.00
C LEU A 44 19.96 12.78 9.12
N THR A 45 19.04 11.82 9.21
CA THR A 45 19.11 10.76 10.22
C THR A 45 20.37 9.91 10.06
N LEU A 46 20.71 9.48 8.84
CA LEU A 46 21.92 8.70 8.56
C LEU A 46 23.18 9.46 8.94
N ILE A 47 23.26 10.75 8.64
CA ILE A 47 24.39 11.61 9.03
C ILE A 47 24.48 11.70 10.55
N THR A 48 23.38 12.04 11.24
CA THR A 48 23.37 12.19 12.70
C THR A 48 23.74 10.89 13.41
N VAL A 49 23.12 9.77 13.03
CA VAL A 49 23.38 8.45 13.61
C VAL A 49 24.80 7.98 13.26
N GLY A 50 25.28 8.25 12.04
CA GLY A 50 26.64 7.92 11.61
C GLY A 50 27.71 8.65 12.43
N ILE A 51 27.53 9.96 12.66
CA ILE A 51 28.43 10.76 13.52
C ILE A 51 28.41 10.23 14.96
N LEU A 52 27.24 9.94 15.51
CA LEU A 52 27.10 9.39 16.87
C LEU A 52 27.75 8.02 17.00
N ALA A 53 27.55 7.13 16.02
CA ALA A 53 28.15 5.81 15.98
C ALA A 53 29.68 5.89 15.87
N TYR A 54 30.21 6.83 15.07
CA TYR A 54 31.65 7.06 14.96
C TYR A 54 32.28 7.57 16.26
N LYS A 55 31.63 8.54 16.93
CA LYS A 55 32.09 9.10 18.21
C LYS A 55 32.09 8.06 19.32
N ASN A 56 31.02 7.26 19.41
CA ASN A 56 30.85 6.27 20.49
C ASN A 56 31.31 4.86 20.08
N ARG A 57 32.12 4.73 19.02
CA ARG A 57 32.42 3.44 18.39
C ARG A 57 33.01 2.40 19.35
N LYS A 58 33.85 2.83 20.29
CA LYS A 58 34.52 1.94 21.24
C LYS A 58 33.54 1.27 22.21
N GLU A 59 32.52 2.01 22.63
CA GLU A 59 31.49 1.52 23.54
C GLU A 59 30.42 0.74 22.78
N TRP A 60 29.91 1.30 21.67
CA TRP A 60 28.76 0.75 20.95
C TRP A 60 29.08 -0.53 20.16
N PHE A 61 30.33 -0.72 19.73
CA PHE A 61 30.77 -1.91 19.00
C PHE A 61 31.65 -2.85 19.85
N SER A 62 31.52 -2.78 21.18
CA SER A 62 32.09 -3.79 22.08
C SER A 62 31.44 -5.17 21.83
N ASN A 63 32.16 -6.26 22.12
CA ASN A 63 31.69 -7.62 21.81
C ASN A 63 30.30 -7.94 22.39
N GLU A 64 29.95 -7.37 23.55
CA GLU A 64 28.65 -7.58 24.20
C GLU A 64 27.49 -6.84 23.51
N MET A 65 27.75 -5.68 22.88
CA MET A 65 26.70 -4.81 22.34
C MET A 65 26.70 -4.71 20.81
N LYS A 66 27.74 -5.21 20.14
CA LYS A 66 27.95 -5.08 18.70
C LYS A 66 26.73 -5.51 17.87
N VAL A 67 26.16 -6.68 18.16
CA VAL A 67 25.01 -7.22 17.41
C VAL A 67 23.78 -6.33 17.59
N SER A 68 23.46 -5.94 18.82
CA SER A 68 22.33 -5.07 19.13
C SER A 68 22.48 -3.70 18.46
N THR A 69 23.68 -3.11 18.49
CA THR A 69 23.98 -1.84 17.82
C THR A 69 23.78 -1.97 16.31
N ILE A 70 24.28 -3.02 15.66
CA ILE A 70 24.11 -3.21 14.21
C ILE A 70 22.63 -3.32 13.84
N ILE A 71 21.85 -4.12 14.58
CA ILE A 71 20.40 -4.26 14.33
C ILE A 71 19.68 -2.91 14.48
N LEU A 72 19.97 -2.18 15.55
CA LEU A 72 19.36 -0.87 15.79
C LEU A 72 19.76 0.16 14.72
N LEU A 73 20.99 0.12 14.22
CA LEU A 73 21.42 0.96 13.11
C LEU A 73 20.63 0.67 11.85
N ILE A 74 20.41 -0.62 11.51
CA ILE A 74 19.56 -1.03 10.38
C ILE A 74 18.13 -0.51 10.57
N LEU A 75 17.58 -0.59 11.78
CA LEU A 75 16.24 -0.08 12.09
C LEU A 75 16.11 1.43 11.88
N CYS A 76 17.20 2.20 12.08
CA CYS A 76 17.27 3.64 11.79
C CYS A 76 17.49 3.97 10.30
N THR A 77 17.47 2.99 9.40
CA THR A 77 17.64 3.22 7.96
C THR A 77 16.31 3.03 7.21
N PRO A 78 16.20 3.56 5.97
CA PRO A 78 15.03 3.32 5.12
C PRO A 78 14.78 1.83 4.83
N LEU A 79 15.79 0.97 4.97
CA LEU A 79 15.68 -0.47 4.75
C LEU A 79 14.64 -1.11 5.68
N SER A 80 14.51 -0.63 6.92
CA SER A 80 13.52 -1.18 7.86
C SER A 80 12.09 -0.89 7.39
N ILE A 81 11.85 0.29 6.81
CA ILE A 81 10.57 0.71 6.26
C ILE A 81 10.28 -0.07 4.97
N TRP A 82 11.27 -0.26 4.11
CA TRP A 82 11.14 -1.07 2.89
C TRP A 82 10.82 -2.52 3.22
N GLY A 83 11.54 -3.12 4.19
CA GLY A 83 11.27 -4.48 4.65
C GLY A 83 9.86 -4.61 5.22
N PHE A 84 9.44 -3.69 6.08
CA PHE A 84 8.08 -3.72 6.65
C PHE A 84 7.00 -3.52 5.59
N SER A 85 7.15 -2.54 4.69
CA SER A 85 6.17 -2.29 3.62
C SER A 85 6.07 -3.47 2.67
N SER A 86 7.16 -4.16 2.34
CA SER A 86 7.11 -5.38 1.54
C SER A 86 6.37 -6.53 2.22
N LEU A 87 6.44 -6.63 3.55
CA LEU A 87 5.76 -7.67 4.33
C LEU A 87 4.27 -7.35 4.56
N ALA A 88 3.94 -6.07 4.69
CA ALA A 88 2.58 -5.60 4.93
C ALA A 88 1.78 -5.33 3.64
N ARG A 89 2.39 -5.48 2.46
CA ARG A 89 1.71 -5.29 1.17
C ARG A 89 0.55 -6.27 1.05
N PRO A 90 -0.68 -5.79 0.76
CA PRO A 90 -1.80 -6.67 0.50
C PRO A 90 -1.49 -7.55 -0.71
N GLU A 91 -2.04 -8.76 -0.75
CA GLU A 91 -1.78 -9.70 -1.85
C GLU A 91 -2.37 -9.22 -3.19
N MET A 92 -3.39 -8.38 -3.13
CA MET A 92 -4.09 -7.82 -4.27
C MET A 92 -4.25 -6.31 -4.09
N GLU A 93 -4.01 -5.56 -5.15
CA GLU A 93 -4.13 -4.10 -5.18
C GLU A 93 -5.01 -3.67 -6.37
N LEU A 94 -5.75 -2.57 -6.20
CA LEU A 94 -6.51 -1.96 -7.28
C LEU A 94 -5.52 -1.41 -8.32
N SER A 95 -5.52 -1.99 -9.51
CA SER A 95 -4.62 -1.58 -10.59
C SER A 95 -5.19 -0.45 -11.44
N GLY A 96 -6.52 -0.33 -11.48
CA GLY A 96 -7.16 0.74 -12.22
C GLY A 96 -8.68 0.74 -12.11
N THR A 97 -9.22 1.94 -12.26
CA THR A 97 -10.66 2.21 -12.35
C THR A 97 -10.93 2.91 -13.67
N SER A 98 -11.98 2.51 -14.37
CA SER A 98 -12.44 3.20 -15.58
C SER A 98 -13.95 3.43 -15.54
N TYR A 99 -14.39 4.48 -16.23
CA TYR A 99 -15.80 4.86 -16.33
C TYR A 99 -16.16 4.98 -17.79
N ASN A 100 -17.15 4.21 -18.23
CA ASN A 100 -17.58 4.17 -19.61
C ASN A 100 -19.07 4.54 -19.73
N PRO A 101 -19.40 5.78 -20.14
CA PRO A 101 -20.78 6.20 -20.39
C PRO A 101 -21.30 5.61 -21.71
N ARG A 102 -22.50 5.01 -21.68
CA ARG A 102 -23.18 4.47 -22.85
C ARG A 102 -24.70 4.44 -22.64
N ASN A 103 -25.45 5.08 -23.54
CA ASN A 103 -26.92 5.00 -23.61
C ASN A 103 -27.64 5.32 -22.28
N GLY A 104 -27.38 6.47 -21.66
CA GLY A 104 -28.03 6.83 -20.40
C GLY A 104 -27.45 6.18 -19.15
N ILE A 105 -26.42 5.35 -19.28
CA ILE A 105 -25.85 4.53 -18.20
C ILE A 105 -24.33 4.71 -18.16
N ILE A 106 -23.72 4.65 -16.99
CA ILE A 106 -22.27 4.55 -16.80
C ILE A 106 -21.92 3.17 -16.25
N ILE A 107 -20.92 2.56 -16.88
CA ILE A 107 -20.27 1.35 -16.37
C ILE A 107 -18.95 1.74 -15.73
N LYS A 108 -18.87 1.59 -14.41
CA LYS A 108 -17.61 1.63 -13.66
C LYS A 108 -16.98 0.26 -13.76
N SER A 109 -15.71 0.16 -14.12
CA SER A 109 -14.93 -1.07 -14.00
C SER A 109 -13.75 -0.86 -13.09
N GLU A 110 -13.47 -1.86 -12.26
CA GLU A 110 -12.27 -1.93 -11.44
C GLU A 110 -11.52 -3.21 -11.78
N THR A 111 -10.23 -3.06 -12.03
CA THR A 111 -9.30 -4.19 -12.19
C THR A 111 -8.40 -4.22 -10.97
N TRP A 112 -8.30 -5.39 -10.37
CA TRP A 112 -7.43 -5.66 -9.24
C TRP A 112 -6.39 -6.69 -9.68
N ASN A 113 -5.13 -6.46 -9.35
CA ASN A 113 -4.03 -7.33 -9.70
C ASN A 113 -3.40 -7.93 -8.45
N TYR A 114 -2.87 -9.15 -8.58
CA TYR A 114 -1.91 -9.68 -7.62
C TYR A 114 -0.60 -8.90 -7.66
N ASN A 115 0.18 -8.98 -6.58
CA ASN A 115 1.53 -8.42 -6.54
C ASN A 115 2.48 -8.98 -7.64
N SER A 116 2.13 -10.12 -8.26
CA SER A 116 2.83 -10.67 -9.42
C SER A 116 2.54 -9.93 -10.73
N GLY A 117 1.58 -8.99 -10.75
CA GLY A 117 1.10 -8.29 -11.94
C GLY A 117 -0.05 -8.98 -12.67
N GLN A 118 -0.40 -10.23 -12.29
CA GLN A 118 -1.52 -10.95 -12.87
C GLN A 118 -2.86 -10.39 -12.39
N THR A 119 -3.85 -10.28 -13.27
CA THR A 119 -5.21 -9.87 -12.86
C THR A 119 -5.82 -10.89 -11.91
N SER A 120 -6.33 -10.40 -10.79
CA SER A 120 -7.01 -11.17 -9.75
C SER A 120 -8.53 -11.10 -9.91
N VAL A 121 -9.08 -9.90 -10.10
CA VAL A 121 -10.53 -9.73 -10.27
C VAL A 121 -10.83 -8.54 -11.17
N THR A 122 -11.84 -8.72 -12.02
CA THR A 122 -12.48 -7.63 -12.76
C THR A 122 -13.90 -7.49 -12.25
N LYS A 123 -14.23 -6.30 -11.76
CA LYS A 123 -15.54 -5.96 -11.22
C LYS A 123 -16.16 -4.85 -12.06
N PHE A 124 -17.47 -4.91 -12.23
CA PHE A 124 -18.22 -3.87 -12.92
C PHE A 124 -19.38 -3.39 -12.05
N TRP A 125 -19.72 -2.12 -12.16
CA TRP A 125 -20.90 -1.54 -11.54
C TRP A 125 -21.61 -0.66 -12.55
N LYS A 126 -22.89 -0.42 -12.28
CA LYS A 126 -23.78 0.30 -13.15
C LYS A 126 -24.38 1.49 -12.41
N LEU A 127 -24.44 2.63 -13.08
CA LEU A 127 -25.12 3.83 -12.63
C LEU A 127 -26.04 4.33 -13.76
N ASP A 128 -27.34 4.55 -13.48
CA ASP A 128 -28.33 4.98 -14.49
C ASP A 128 -28.27 6.51 -14.73
N THR A 129 -27.11 7.03 -15.16
CA THR A 129 -26.92 8.41 -15.64
C THR A 129 -25.73 8.50 -16.61
N GLU A 130 -25.66 9.53 -17.46
CA GLU A 130 -24.50 9.82 -18.34
C GLU A 130 -23.47 10.77 -17.71
N ASN A 131 -23.81 11.42 -16.59
CA ASN A 131 -22.89 12.28 -15.86
C ASN A 131 -22.53 11.66 -14.52
N TRP A 132 -21.32 11.10 -14.39
CA TRP A 132 -20.82 10.51 -13.14
C TRP A 132 -20.19 11.53 -12.19
N THR A 133 -19.88 12.74 -12.67
CA THR A 133 -19.19 13.73 -11.83
C THR A 133 -20.14 14.25 -10.76
N GLY A 134 -19.83 13.97 -9.49
CA GLY A 134 -20.65 14.37 -8.33
C GLY A 134 -21.47 13.27 -7.67
N TYR A 135 -21.41 12.03 -8.18
CA TYR A 135 -22.05 10.86 -7.57
C TYR A 135 -21.11 10.15 -6.60
N ASP A 136 -21.66 9.66 -5.48
CA ASP A 136 -20.90 8.85 -4.52
C ASP A 136 -20.74 7.40 -5.00
N ASP A 137 -19.68 6.73 -4.55
CA ASP A 137 -19.41 5.32 -4.88
C ASP A 137 -20.55 4.39 -4.42
N SER A 138 -21.31 4.80 -3.41
CA SER A 138 -22.50 4.10 -2.91
C SER A 138 -23.67 4.06 -3.89
N GLU A 139 -23.68 4.94 -4.91
CA GLU A 139 -24.77 5.03 -5.90
C GLU A 139 -24.60 4.03 -7.06
N TYR A 140 -23.40 3.44 -7.19
CA TYR A 140 -23.09 2.43 -8.19
C TYR A 140 -23.62 1.05 -7.78
N LYS A 141 -24.60 0.54 -8.53
CA LYS A 141 -25.21 -0.77 -8.28
C LYS A 141 -24.38 -1.89 -8.87
N LYS A 142 -24.27 -3.00 -8.16
CA LYS A 142 -23.78 -4.27 -8.73
C LYS A 142 -24.88 -4.87 -9.60
N ASP A 143 -24.80 -4.61 -10.89
CA ASP A 143 -25.69 -5.16 -11.91
C ASP A 143 -24.84 -5.68 -13.08
N SER A 144 -23.98 -6.65 -12.77
CA SER A 144 -22.91 -7.08 -13.69
C SER A 144 -22.32 -8.45 -13.33
N ILE A 145 -21.35 -8.90 -14.13
CA ILE A 145 -20.60 -10.14 -13.92
C ILE A 145 -19.22 -9.80 -13.36
N TRP A 146 -18.87 -10.37 -12.23
CA TRP A 146 -17.54 -10.28 -11.64
C TRP A 146 -16.78 -11.58 -11.89
N VAL A 147 -15.56 -11.46 -12.40
CA VAL A 147 -14.73 -12.62 -12.74
C VAL A 147 -13.48 -12.62 -11.88
N TYR A 148 -13.26 -13.72 -11.18
CA TYR A 148 -12.13 -13.96 -10.31
C TYR A 148 -11.17 -14.95 -10.98
N TYR A 149 -9.89 -14.64 -10.93
CA TYR A 149 -8.82 -15.42 -11.53
C TYR A 149 -7.85 -15.89 -10.45
N ASP A 150 -7.15 -16.99 -10.70
CA ASP A 150 -6.03 -17.39 -9.87
C ASP A 150 -4.73 -16.70 -10.29
N LYS A 151 -3.64 -16.98 -9.56
CA LYS A 151 -2.33 -16.40 -9.84
C LYS A 151 -1.73 -16.81 -11.18
N LYS A 152 -2.29 -17.82 -11.85
CA LYS A 152 -1.90 -18.26 -13.21
C LYS A 152 -2.77 -17.63 -14.29
N GLY A 153 -3.85 -16.93 -13.91
CA GLY A 153 -4.81 -16.34 -14.82
C GLY A 153 -6.01 -17.25 -15.14
N ASP A 154 -6.11 -18.41 -14.51
CA ASP A 154 -7.25 -19.31 -14.71
C ASP A 154 -8.48 -18.78 -13.97
N THR A 155 -9.66 -18.81 -14.59
CA THR A 155 -10.90 -18.39 -13.93
C THR A 155 -11.20 -19.31 -12.76
N LEU A 156 -11.24 -18.77 -11.55
CA LEU A 156 -11.63 -19.48 -10.33
C LEU A 156 -13.14 -19.45 -10.13
N ARG A 157 -13.74 -18.29 -10.35
CA ARG A 157 -15.12 -18.03 -9.96
C ARG A 157 -15.72 -16.93 -10.81
N ILE A 158 -16.99 -17.10 -11.14
CA ILE A 158 -17.80 -16.09 -11.81
C ILE A 158 -19.00 -15.82 -10.92
N GLU A 159 -19.19 -14.56 -10.54
CA GLU A 159 -20.35 -14.09 -9.81
C GLU A 159 -21.18 -13.19 -10.71
N LYS A 160 -22.49 -13.37 -10.73
CA LYS A 160 -23.41 -12.49 -11.45
C LYS A 160 -24.29 -11.79 -10.44
N TYR A 161 -24.39 -10.48 -10.58
CA TYR A 161 -25.19 -9.62 -9.73
C TYR A 161 -26.32 -8.97 -10.53
N LYS A 162 -27.43 -8.70 -9.86
CA LYS A 162 -28.53 -7.89 -10.35
C LYS A 162 -29.05 -7.02 -9.21
N ASN A 163 -29.04 -5.70 -9.40
CA ASN A 163 -29.48 -4.74 -8.37
C ASN A 163 -28.90 -5.03 -6.97
N ASP A 164 -27.58 -5.16 -6.89
CA ASP A 164 -26.83 -5.45 -5.64
C ASP A 164 -27.03 -6.84 -5.05
N GLN A 165 -27.83 -7.69 -5.69
CA GLN A 165 -28.06 -9.07 -5.25
C GLN A 165 -27.25 -10.05 -6.10
N LEU A 166 -26.56 -10.98 -5.44
CA LEU A 166 -25.89 -12.10 -6.10
C LEU A 166 -26.97 -13.06 -6.63
N VAL A 167 -27.05 -13.20 -7.95
CA VAL A 167 -28.04 -14.06 -8.63
C VAL A 167 -27.44 -15.38 -9.11
N GLU A 168 -26.14 -15.43 -9.34
CA GLU A 168 -25.45 -16.64 -9.78
C GLU A 168 -24.02 -16.65 -9.25
N ASN A 169 -23.57 -17.81 -8.77
CA ASN A 169 -22.18 -18.04 -8.39
C ASN A 169 -21.73 -19.37 -8.97
N LYS A 170 -20.73 -19.33 -9.85
CA LYS A 170 -20.14 -20.48 -10.50
C LYS A 170 -18.67 -20.59 -10.12
N GLU A 171 -18.36 -21.58 -9.31
CA GLU A 171 -16.97 -21.98 -9.03
C GLU A 171 -16.46 -22.92 -10.12
N MET A 172 -15.26 -22.65 -10.61
CA MET A 172 -14.55 -23.54 -11.51
C MET A 172 -13.73 -24.50 -10.65
N LYS A 173 -14.05 -25.80 -10.73
CA LYS A 173 -13.20 -26.83 -10.12
C LYS A 173 -11.88 -26.87 -10.87
N LYS A 174 -10.78 -26.81 -10.12
CA LYS A 174 -9.44 -27.11 -10.63
C LYS A 174 -9.31 -28.58 -10.99
#